data_AF-A0A8S1RBM9-F1
#
_entry.id   AF-A0A8S1RBM9-F1
#
_cell.length_a   1.000
_cell.length_b   1.000
_cell.length_c   1.000
_cell.angle_alpha   90.00
_cell.angle_beta   90.00
_cell.angle_gamma   90.00
#
_symmetry.space_group_name_H-M   'P 1'
#
loop_
_entity.id
_entity.type
_entity.pdbx_description
1 polymer ?
#
loop_
_entity_poly.entity_id
_entity_poly.type
_entity_poly.pdbx_seq_one_letter_code
_entity_poly.pdbx_strand_id
1 'polypeptide(L)'
;MNFLPIGRKYFKYIWREKKEFCNRSEKFKLNQKIIKSVLDFKKYIPNLCYLVDLKEFLDDTREKLKDLKLGGEFTLQDTRVRHWIKIIIRQNMEVVIKVTGMCDAIQIVKCLVFILKE
;
A
#
# COMPACT_ATOMS: atom_id res chain seq x y z
N MET A 1 4.14 2.41 -14.36
CA MET A 1 4.39 1.64 -13.12
C MET A 1 3.63 0.34 -13.22
N ASN A 2 4.31 -0.79 -12.98
CA ASN A 2 3.71 -2.11 -13.10
C ASN A 2 3.76 -2.85 -11.76
N PHE A 3 2.61 -3.19 -11.19
CA PHE A 3 2.54 -3.97 -9.95
C PHE A 3 2.61 -5.46 -10.27
N LEU A 4 3.52 -6.16 -9.61
CA LEU A 4 3.73 -7.59 -9.79
C LEU A 4 2.93 -8.39 -8.75
N PRO A 5 2.37 -9.56 -9.11
CA PRO A 5 1.77 -10.46 -8.14
C PRO A 5 2.76 -10.86 -7.06
N ILE A 6 2.39 -10.68 -5.80
CA ILE A 6 3.26 -10.99 -4.66
C ILE A 6 2.49 -11.66 -3.51
N GLY A 7 3.11 -12.68 -2.91
CA GLY A 7 2.57 -13.36 -1.73
C GLY A 7 2.93 -12.66 -0.42
N ARG A 8 2.01 -12.67 0.55
CA ARG A 8 2.20 -12.05 1.89
C ARG A 8 3.47 -12.49 2.60
N LYS A 9 3.79 -13.80 2.57
CA LYS A 9 4.99 -14.37 3.23
C LYS A 9 6.28 -13.81 2.61
N TYR A 10 6.36 -13.85 1.28
CA TYR A 10 7.51 -13.35 0.54
C TYR A 10 7.69 -11.83 0.74
N PHE A 11 6.61 -11.05 0.64
CA PHE A 11 6.66 -9.62 0.91
C PHE A 11 7.20 -9.33 2.32
N LYS A 12 6.70 -10.00 3.36
CA LYS A 12 7.16 -9.77 4.74
C LYS A 12 8.66 -10.06 4.91
N TYR A 13 9.16 -11.11 4.27
CA TYR A 13 10.58 -11.46 4.29
C TYR A 13 11.41 -10.34 3.66
N ILE A 14 11.14 -9.98 2.41
CA ILE A 14 11.88 -8.92 1.70
C ILE A 14 11.75 -7.56 2.39
N TRP A 15 10.55 -7.23 2.88
CA TRP A 15 10.31 -5.97 3.59
C TRP A 15 11.15 -5.88 4.86
N ARG A 16 11.33 -6.98 5.59
CA ARG A 16 12.17 -6.99 6.81
C ARG A 16 13.64 -6.67 6.49
N GLU A 17 14.15 -7.17 5.37
CA GLU A 17 15.51 -6.94 4.89
C GLU A 17 15.70 -5.49 4.41
N LYS A 18 14.72 -4.94 3.71
CA LYS A 18 14.85 -3.64 3.01
C LYS A 18 14.28 -2.44 3.76
N LYS A 19 13.61 -2.63 4.91
CA LYS A 19 12.90 -1.55 5.63
C LYS A 19 13.80 -0.39 6.08
N GLU A 20 15.10 -0.62 6.23
CA GLU A 20 16.07 0.41 6.64
C GLU A 20 16.29 1.44 5.53
N PHE A 21 16.13 1.03 4.27
CA PHE A 21 16.22 1.90 3.09
C PHE A 21 14.83 2.34 2.60
N CYS A 22 13.86 2.47 3.50
CA CYS A 22 12.51 2.88 3.14
C CYS A 22 12.29 4.38 3.32
N ASN A 23 11.78 5.00 2.27
CA ASN A 23 11.24 6.36 2.33
C ASN A 23 9.78 6.29 2.78
N ARG A 24 9.37 7.29 3.55
CA ARG A 24 8.01 7.40 4.09
C ARG A 24 7.38 8.70 3.60
N SER A 25 6.13 8.62 3.17
CA SER A 25 5.36 9.80 2.76
C SER A 25 4.84 10.52 4.00
N GLU A 26 4.57 11.81 3.84
CA GLU A 26 3.60 12.49 4.70
C GLU A 26 2.23 11.80 4.63
N LYS A 27 1.40 12.09 5.62
CA LYS A 27 0.01 11.64 5.65
C LYS A 27 -0.81 12.45 4.65
N PHE A 28 -1.71 11.78 3.95
CA PHE A 28 -2.67 12.44 3.06
C PHE A 28 -3.98 11.68 3.07
N LYS A 29 -5.09 12.31 2.65
CA LYS A 29 -6.40 11.66 2.58
C LYS A 29 -6.66 11.11 1.19
N LEU A 30 -7.28 9.93 1.12
CA LEU A 30 -7.83 9.42 -0.13
C LEU A 30 -9.02 10.26 -0.59
N ASN A 31 -9.19 10.32 -1.91
CA ASN A 31 -10.37 10.93 -2.50
C ASN A 31 -11.60 10.03 -2.28
N GLN A 32 -12.48 10.44 -1.37
CA GLN A 32 -13.72 9.71 -1.02
C GLN A 32 -14.77 9.72 -2.13
N LYS A 33 -14.61 10.55 -3.17
CA LYS A 33 -15.47 10.45 -4.36
C LYS A 33 -15.21 9.14 -5.12
N ILE A 34 -13.97 8.64 -5.07
CA ILE A 34 -13.49 7.45 -5.79
C ILE A 34 -13.43 6.23 -4.87
N ILE A 35 -12.73 6.36 -3.74
CA ILE A 35 -12.58 5.27 -2.76
C ILE A 35 -13.66 5.43 -1.69
N LYS A 36 -14.71 4.61 -1.73
CA LYS A 36 -15.84 4.67 -0.79
C LYS A 36 -15.50 4.05 0.57
N SER A 37 -14.69 3.00 0.58
CA SER A 37 -14.20 2.35 1.80
C SER A 37 -12.72 2.00 1.71
N VAL A 38 -12.07 1.81 2.86
CA VAL A 38 -10.66 1.36 2.90
C VAL A 38 -10.46 0.03 2.14
N LEU A 39 -11.45 -0.86 2.13
CA LEU A 39 -11.41 -2.16 1.47
C LEU A 39 -11.48 -2.03 -0.05
N ASP A 40 -12.19 -1.03 -0.56
CA ASP A 40 -12.32 -0.80 -2.01
C ASP A 40 -11.00 -0.45 -2.66
N PHE A 41 -10.05 0.11 -1.91
CA PHE A 41 -8.75 0.53 -2.40
C PHE A 41 -8.03 -0.58 -3.20
N LYS A 42 -8.09 -1.83 -2.73
CA LYS A 42 -7.39 -2.94 -3.40
C LYS A 42 -7.94 -3.25 -4.78
N LYS A 43 -9.21 -2.90 -5.07
CA LYS A 43 -9.81 -3.09 -6.41
C LYS A 43 -9.05 -2.31 -7.49
N TYR A 44 -8.44 -1.19 -7.12
CA TYR A 44 -7.68 -0.32 -8.02
C TYR A 44 -6.23 -0.75 -8.21
N ILE A 45 -5.67 -1.53 -7.27
CA ILE A 45 -4.34 -2.13 -7.38
C ILE A 45 -4.41 -3.61 -6.92
N PRO A 46 -4.93 -4.51 -7.77
CA PRO A 46 -5.32 -5.87 -7.36
C PRO A 46 -4.13 -6.74 -6.94
N ASN A 47 -2.94 -6.47 -7.48
CA ASN A 47 -1.71 -7.21 -7.23
C ASN A 47 -1.08 -6.92 -5.85
N LEU A 48 -1.64 -5.98 -5.08
CA LEU A 48 -1.26 -5.83 -3.68
C LEU A 48 -1.70 -7.05 -2.86
N CYS A 49 -0.93 -7.43 -1.85
CA CYS A 49 -1.30 -8.44 -0.87
C CYS A 49 -1.79 -7.79 0.43
N TYR A 50 -2.74 -8.42 1.10
CA TYR A 50 -3.11 -8.02 2.46
C TYR A 50 -2.00 -8.41 3.45
N LEU A 51 -1.57 -7.44 4.25
CA LEU A 51 -0.61 -7.67 5.34
C LEU A 51 -1.31 -7.92 6.68
N VAL A 52 -2.59 -7.57 6.76
CA VAL A 52 -3.51 -7.95 7.85
C VAL A 52 -4.18 -9.28 7.55
N ASP A 53 -4.72 -9.91 8.58
CA ASP A 53 -5.72 -10.97 8.38
C ASP A 53 -7.07 -10.32 8.10
N LEU A 54 -7.72 -10.69 6.99
CA LEU A 54 -9.00 -10.09 6.60
C LEU A 54 -10.15 -10.50 7.51
N LYS A 55 -10.17 -11.75 7.98
CA LYS A 55 -11.24 -12.22 8.88
C LYS A 55 -11.16 -11.46 10.18
N GLU A 56 -9.96 -11.33 10.74
CA GLU A 56 -9.77 -10.51 11.93
C GLU A 56 -10.03 -9.03 11.63
N PHE A 57 -9.72 -8.52 10.44
CA PHE A 57 -9.94 -7.11 10.12
C PHE A 57 -11.43 -6.74 10.10
N LEU A 58 -12.27 -7.62 9.55
CA LEU A 58 -13.71 -7.44 9.43
C LEU A 58 -14.49 -7.77 10.70
N ASP A 59 -13.83 -8.40 11.67
CA ASP A 59 -14.43 -8.73 12.96
C ASP A 59 -14.62 -7.47 13.81
N ASP A 60 -15.88 -7.01 13.83
CA ASP A 60 -16.40 -5.82 14.51
C ASP A 60 -16.45 -5.97 16.03
N THR A 61 -16.23 -7.18 16.56
CA THR A 61 -16.26 -7.44 18.01
C THR A 61 -15.00 -6.94 18.73
N ARG A 62 -13.94 -6.61 17.98
CA ARG A 62 -12.72 -6.02 18.56
C ARG A 62 -12.78 -4.51 18.43
N GLU A 63 -12.98 -3.78 19.54
CA GLU A 63 -13.06 -2.31 19.67
C GLU A 63 -11.91 -1.48 19.06
N LYS A 64 -10.87 -2.10 18.51
CA LYS A 64 -9.73 -1.39 17.92
C LYS A 64 -9.99 -1.10 16.46
N LEU A 65 -10.03 0.19 16.12
CA LEU A 65 -9.88 0.68 14.74
C LEU A 65 -8.62 0.06 14.12
N LYS A 66 -8.79 -0.88 13.21
CA LYS A 66 -7.68 -1.56 12.53
C LYS A 66 -7.32 -0.78 11.28
N ASP A 67 -6.04 -0.44 11.14
CA ASP A 67 -5.50 0.09 9.89
C ASP A 67 -5.44 -1.04 8.84
N LEU A 68 -5.95 -0.77 7.64
CA LEU A 68 -5.71 -1.66 6.53
C LEU A 68 -4.24 -1.53 6.10
N LYS A 69 -3.53 -2.65 6.00
CA LYS A 69 -2.13 -2.68 5.55
C LYS A 69 -2.02 -3.55 4.31
N LEU A 70 -1.49 -2.96 3.25
CA LEU A 70 -1.25 -3.61 1.97
C LEU A 70 0.24 -3.59 1.64
N GLY A 71 0.71 -4.64 0.97
CA GLY A 71 2.09 -4.78 0.52
C GLY A 71 2.13 -5.07 -0.97
N GLY A 72 3.08 -4.49 -1.68
CA GLY A 72 3.21 -4.65 -3.12
C GLY A 72 4.65 -4.70 -3.56
N GLU A 73 4.84 -5.24 -4.75
CA GLU A 73 6.07 -5.13 -5.52
C GLU A 73 5.72 -4.45 -6.85
N PHE A 74 6.58 -3.55 -7.30
CA PHE A 74 6.38 -2.87 -8.56
C PHE A 74 7.69 -2.51 -9.25
N THR A 75 7.60 -2.27 -10.55
CA THR A 75 8.66 -1.66 -11.35
C THR A 75 8.20 -0.31 -11.89
N LEU A 76 9.15 0.60 -12.09
CA LEU A 76 8.92 1.87 -12.75
C LEU A 76 9.12 1.71 -14.27
N GLN A 77 9.89 2.58 -14.92
CA GLN A 77 10.19 2.49 -16.36
C GLN A 77 11.19 1.36 -16.66
N ASP A 78 12.20 1.17 -15.81
CA ASP A 78 13.12 0.03 -15.91
C ASP A 78 12.55 -1.18 -15.15
N THR A 79 12.34 -2.28 -15.86
CA THR A 79 11.83 -3.53 -15.31
C THR A 79 12.86 -4.31 -14.48
N ARG A 80 14.15 -3.94 -14.56
CA ARG A 80 15.23 -4.57 -13.80
C ARG A 80 15.28 -4.12 -12.35
N VAL A 81 14.75 -2.93 -12.06
CA VAL A 81 14.72 -2.38 -10.69
C VAL A 81 13.36 -2.64 -10.05
N ARG A 82 13.36 -3.48 -9.03
CA ARG A 82 12.18 -3.80 -8.22
C ARG A 82 12.10 -2.88 -7.01
N HIS A 83 10.91 -2.37 -6.77
CA HIS A 83 10.57 -1.59 -5.60
C HIS A 83 9.51 -2.32 -4.78
N TRP A 84 9.56 -2.16 -3.47
CA TRP A 84 8.56 -2.70 -2.57
C TRP A 84 7.84 -1.57 -1.90
N ILE A 85 6.53 -1.70 -1.79
CA ILE A 85 5.66 -0.70 -1.19
C ILE A 85 4.82 -1.29 -0.07
N LYS A 86 4.69 -0.53 0.99
CA LYS A 86 3.70 -0.74 2.04
C LYS A 86 2.76 0.45 2.10
N ILE A 87 1.46 0.19 1.92
CA ILE A 87 0.40 1.19 2.03
C ILE A 87 -0.36 0.92 3.32
N ILE A 88 -0.53 1.96 4.12
CA ILE A 88 -1.29 1.91 5.38
C ILE A 88 -2.45 2.88 5.23
N ILE A 89 -3.67 2.37 5.31
CA ILE A 89 -4.92 3.12 5.16
C ILE A 89 -5.66 3.04 6.48
N ARG A 90 -5.86 4.19 7.12
CA ARG A 90 -6.63 4.32 8.35
C ARG A 90 -8.12 4.39 8.04
N GLN A 91 -8.95 4.11 9.05
CA GLN A 91 -10.41 4.13 8.92
C GLN A 91 -10.97 5.49 8.49
N ASN A 92 -10.30 6.59 8.85
CA ASN A 92 -10.64 7.94 8.42
C ASN A 92 -10.13 8.29 7.00
N MET A 93 -9.75 7.29 6.21
CA MET A 93 -9.19 7.43 4.86
C MET A 93 -7.83 8.15 4.78
N GLU A 94 -7.15 8.34 5.92
CA GLU A 94 -5.76 8.81 5.95
C GLU A 94 -4.81 7.70 5.51
N VAL A 95 -3.86 8.04 4.64
CA VAL A 95 -2.92 7.11 4.03
C VAL A 95 -1.49 7.52 4.33
N VAL A 96 -0.67 6.52 4.60
CA VAL A 96 0.79 6.62 4.64
C VAL A 96 1.37 5.57 3.71
N ILE A 97 2.23 6.02 2.79
CA ILE A 97 2.96 5.17 1.88
C ILE A 97 4.40 5.04 2.38
N LYS A 98 4.95 3.82 2.29
CA LYS A 98 6.38 3.56 2.44
C LYS A 98 6.88 2.80 1.24
N VAL A 99 8.00 3.22 0.66
CA VAL A 99 8.61 2.59 -0.52
C VAL A 99 10.08 2.35 -0.24
N THR A 100 10.59 1.18 -0.60
CA THR A 100 12.03 0.89 -0.53
C THR A 100 12.77 1.45 -1.73
N GLY A 101 13.97 2.02 -1.50
CA GLY A 101 14.83 2.55 -2.56
C GLY A 101 14.72 4.07 -2.71
N MET A 102 14.39 4.56 -3.91
CA MET A 102 14.50 5.98 -4.27
C MET A 102 13.32 6.82 -3.76
N CYS A 103 13.58 8.08 -3.39
CA CYS A 103 12.56 9.03 -2.99
C CYS A 103 11.53 9.28 -4.10
N ASP A 104 11.94 9.38 -5.36
CA ASP A 104 11.00 9.71 -6.45
C ASP A 104 9.91 8.66 -6.65
N ALA A 105 10.24 7.39 -6.39
CA ALA A 105 9.27 6.30 -6.41
C ALA A 105 8.12 6.55 -5.40
N ILE A 106 8.39 7.20 -4.26
CA ILE A 106 7.35 7.52 -3.28
C ILE A 106 6.37 8.56 -3.79
N GLN A 107 6.86 9.59 -4.50
CA GLN A 107 6.02 10.66 -5.03
C GLN A 107 5.16 10.14 -6.17
N ILE A 108 5.75 9.32 -7.06
CA ILE A 108 5.00 8.67 -8.14
C ILE A 108 3.86 7.81 -7.59
N VAL A 109 4.13 7.01 -6.55
CA VAL A 109 3.06 6.19 -5.98
C VAL A 109 2.05 7.04 -5.20
N LYS A 110 2.47 8.10 -4.49
CA LYS A 110 1.55 9.04 -3.85
C LYS A 110 0.59 9.64 -4.86
N CYS A 111 1.10 10.09 -6.01
CA CYS A 111 0.29 10.56 -7.12
C CYS A 111 -0.67 9.47 -7.60
N LEU A 112 -0.20 8.24 -7.90
CA LEU A 112 -1.10 7.17 -8.33
C LEU A 112 -2.22 6.93 -7.31
N VAL A 113 -1.86 6.71 -6.03
CA VAL A 113 -2.80 6.41 -4.94
C VAL A 113 -3.84 7.52 -4.77
N PHE A 114 -3.45 8.78 -4.95
CA PHE A 114 -4.37 9.91 -4.94
C PHE A 114 -5.25 9.97 -6.19
N ILE A 115 -4.69 9.62 -7.35
CA ILE A 115 -5.26 9.81 -8.69
C ILE A 115 -6.10 8.62 -9.17
N LEU A 116 -6.19 7.47 -8.49
CA LEU A 116 -6.77 6.19 -8.98
C LEU A 116 -8.25 6.17 -9.46
N LYS A 117 -8.78 7.33 -9.84
CA LYS A 117 -9.28 7.71 -11.18
C LYS A 117 -10.75 8.10 -11.20
N GLU A 118 -10.94 9.22 -11.91
CA GLU A 118 -12.14 10.04 -12.13
C GLU A 118 -13.43 9.24 -12.28
#